data_AF-A0A9P0AI65-F1
#
_entry.id   AF-A0A9P0AI65-F1
#
_cell.length_a   1.000
_cell.length_b   1.000
_cell.length_c   1.000
_cell.angle_alpha   90.00
_cell.angle_beta   90.00
_cell.angle_gamma   90.00
#
_symmetry.space_group_name_H-M   'P 1'
#
loop_
_entity.id
_entity.type
_entity.pdbx_description
1 polymer ?
#
loop_
_entity_poly.entity_id
_entity_poly.type
_entity_poly.pdbx_seq_one_letter_code
_entity_poly.pdbx_strand_id
1 'polypeptide(L)'
;MAGTSKESGEPELKRQGSLRRVVPSLPGSESMLKLLSRSHISQPNNVQLKPFNSFFLEYSIISEFNIVARHKIPGLYTAPSAASPLEWYAVLFIRSGPYEGAIFRFTMLIPETFPDSTTPKVIFQSDTFHPQIDKDSGELNIREKFPEWRKDLNHLWQVLDYTQSIFYNIETKNAVNLESTNLFETDLETWKLRISACVDVSKAKIFDPPPVDDSNCLKFSPYSEEVHGTTKKTISAGLEPRESSMKPAQKISWVQPGSLQPLSRPNS
;
A
#
# COMPACT_ATOMS: atom_id res chain seq x y z
N MET A 1 3.79 72.00 -21.12
CA MET A 1 4.63 71.44 -20.04
C MET A 1 3.96 70.14 -19.62
N ALA A 2 4.47 69.01 -20.10
CA ALA A 2 5.28 68.04 -19.33
C ALA A 2 4.39 67.21 -18.38
N GLY A 3 4.32 65.89 -18.41
CA GLY A 3 5.07 64.89 -19.16
C GLY A 3 4.41 63.51 -19.02
N THR A 4 4.85 62.60 -19.87
CA THR A 4 4.60 61.15 -19.90
C THR A 4 4.89 60.44 -18.58
N SER A 5 4.10 59.43 -18.24
CA SER A 5 4.58 58.20 -17.56
C SER A 5 3.67 57.02 -17.93
N LYS A 6 4.29 56.06 -18.63
CA LYS A 6 3.80 54.70 -18.84
C LYS A 6 3.84 53.97 -17.50
N GLU A 7 2.83 53.19 -17.17
CA GLU A 7 3.02 52.01 -16.32
C GLU A 7 2.33 50.81 -16.94
N SER A 8 3.17 49.82 -17.18
CA SER A 8 2.98 48.56 -17.87
C SER A 8 2.12 47.61 -17.05
N GLY A 9 1.03 47.12 -17.65
CA GLY A 9 0.40 45.89 -17.20
C GLY A 9 1.38 44.73 -17.41
N GLU A 10 1.89 44.17 -16.31
CA GLU A 10 2.58 42.88 -16.36
C GLU A 10 1.55 41.78 -16.65
N PRO A 11 1.80 40.90 -17.64
CA PRO A 11 0.97 39.73 -17.84
C PRO A 11 1.23 38.76 -16.69
N GLU A 12 0.16 38.37 -16.00
CA GLU A 12 0.16 37.32 -14.98
C GLU A 12 0.65 36.01 -15.64
N LEU A 13 1.94 35.75 -15.52
CA LEU A 13 2.58 34.52 -16.00
C LEU A 13 2.07 33.36 -15.14
N LYS A 14 0.99 32.71 -15.59
CA LYS A 14 0.59 31.38 -15.12
C LYS A 14 1.74 30.41 -15.41
N ARG A 15 2.62 30.22 -14.42
CA ARG A 15 3.67 29.20 -14.47
C ARG A 15 3.02 27.83 -14.36
N GLN A 16 2.89 27.15 -15.49
CA GLN A 16 2.78 25.70 -15.53
C GLN A 16 4.16 25.12 -15.16
N GLY A 17 4.29 24.56 -13.95
CA GLY A 17 5.49 23.84 -13.55
C GLY A 17 5.47 23.36 -12.10
N SER A 18 5.68 22.05 -11.93
CA SER A 18 5.88 21.28 -10.69
C SER A 18 4.69 21.20 -9.73
N LEU A 19 4.14 19.99 -9.55
CA LEU A 19 3.16 19.63 -8.52
C LEU A 19 3.70 19.71 -7.07
N ARG A 20 4.93 20.20 -6.87
CA ARG A 20 5.47 20.39 -5.52
C ARG A 20 4.82 21.62 -4.89
N ARG A 21 4.04 21.39 -3.83
CA ARG A 21 3.55 22.47 -2.98
C ARG A 21 4.75 23.31 -2.51
N VAL A 22 4.66 24.61 -2.73
CA VAL A 22 5.67 25.57 -2.26
C VAL A 22 5.49 25.70 -0.75
N VAL A 23 6.57 25.50 0.00
CA VAL A 23 6.52 25.65 1.46
C VAL A 23 6.23 27.13 1.78
N PRO A 24 5.28 27.44 2.69
CA PRO A 24 4.94 28.81 3.04
C PRO A 24 6.16 29.59 3.50
N SER A 25 6.25 30.85 3.08
CA SER A 25 7.25 31.78 3.59
C SER A 25 7.02 32.00 5.08
N LEU A 26 8.10 31.88 5.85
CA LEU A 26 8.10 32.11 7.29
C LEU A 26 7.89 33.60 7.58
N PRO A 27 7.07 33.97 8.59
CA PRO A 27 7.06 35.33 9.11
C PRO A 27 8.36 35.57 9.87
N GLY A 28 9.35 36.16 9.19
CA GLY A 28 10.67 36.48 9.73
C GLY A 28 11.82 35.80 8.99
N SER A 29 13.03 36.31 9.18
CA SER A 29 14.26 35.87 8.49
C SER A 29 14.82 34.51 8.98
N GLU A 30 14.03 33.69 9.66
CA GLU A 30 14.50 32.39 10.16
C GLU A 30 14.35 31.31 9.10
N SER A 31 15.42 30.56 8.84
CA SER A 31 15.37 29.41 7.94
C SER A 31 14.68 28.23 8.61
N MET A 32 13.96 27.43 7.82
CA MET A 32 13.27 26.21 8.27
C MET A 32 14.18 25.26 9.05
N LEU A 33 15.44 25.11 8.61
CA LEU A 33 16.46 24.31 9.30
C LEU A 33 16.76 24.81 10.72
N LYS A 34 16.67 26.13 10.95
CA LYS A 34 16.92 26.75 12.25
C LYS A 34 15.77 26.57 13.24
N LEU A 35 14.54 26.40 12.74
CA LEU A 35 13.38 26.05 13.58
C LEU A 35 13.37 24.57 13.94
N LEU A 36 13.72 23.69 13.00
CA LEU A 36 13.81 22.25 13.22
C LEU A 36 14.91 21.87 14.21
N SER A 37 16.02 22.62 14.25
CA SER A 37 17.07 22.40 15.25
C SER A 37 16.67 22.84 16.66
N ARG A 38 15.71 23.77 16.79
CA ARG A 38 15.20 24.24 18.09
C ARG A 38 14.15 23.32 18.71
N SER A 39 13.40 22.55 17.92
CA SER A 39 12.38 21.62 18.43
C SER A 39 12.94 20.39 19.16
N HIS A 40 14.24 20.11 19.04
CA HIS A 40 14.92 19.07 19.83
C HIS A 40 15.27 19.54 21.26
N ILE A 41 15.07 20.82 21.59
CA ILE A 41 15.27 21.38 22.93
C ILE A 41 13.89 21.71 23.50
N SER A 42 13.53 21.03 24.58
CA SER A 42 12.27 21.12 25.30
C SER A 42 11.81 22.57 25.58
N GLN A 43 10.91 23.11 24.76
CA GLN A 43 10.10 24.28 25.11
C GLN A 43 8.63 24.08 24.75
N PRO A 44 7.68 24.44 25.64
CA PRO A 44 6.26 24.10 25.50
C PRO A 44 5.45 25.06 24.61
N ASN A 45 6.06 26.10 24.02
CA ASN A 45 5.33 27.10 23.23
C ASN A 45 5.45 26.86 21.72
N ASN A 46 4.93 25.72 21.25
CA ASN A 46 4.99 25.32 19.84
C ASN A 46 3.80 25.83 18.99
N VAL A 47 3.53 27.13 19.05
CA VAL A 47 2.42 27.75 18.29
C VAL A 47 2.82 28.03 16.82
N GLN A 48 4.12 28.10 16.52
CA GLN A 48 4.63 28.57 15.22
C GLN A 48 4.83 27.48 14.16
N LEU A 49 4.83 26.18 14.50
CA LEU A 49 5.06 25.10 13.53
C LEU A 49 3.79 24.49 12.92
N LYS A 50 2.59 24.86 13.42
CA LYS A 50 1.31 24.34 12.90
C LYS A 50 1.16 24.40 11.37
N PRO A 51 1.59 25.47 10.66
CA PRO A 51 1.51 25.52 9.20
C PRO A 51 2.42 24.51 8.49
N PHE A 52 3.49 24.06 9.16
CA PHE A 52 4.48 23.14 8.60
C PHE A 52 4.18 21.68 8.90
N ASN A 53 3.34 21.38 9.90
CA ASN A 53 2.98 20.01 10.27
C ASN A 53 2.43 19.21 9.09
N SER A 54 1.62 19.84 8.22
CA SER A 54 1.11 19.17 7.00
C SER A 54 2.23 18.77 6.04
N PHE A 55 3.31 19.54 5.94
CA PHE A 55 4.45 19.23 5.07
C PHE A 55 5.33 18.12 5.66
N PHE A 56 5.53 18.14 6.98
CA PHE A 56 6.25 17.07 7.67
C PHE A 56 5.50 15.75 7.57
N LEU A 57 4.18 15.78 7.78
CA LEU A 57 3.31 14.62 7.59
C LEU A 57 3.44 14.08 6.17
N GLU A 58 3.26 14.92 5.15
CA GLU A 58 3.37 14.51 3.74
C GLU A 58 4.74 13.89 3.44
N TYR A 59 5.84 14.50 3.92
CA TYR A 59 7.18 13.95 3.75
C TYR A 59 7.36 12.59 4.45
N SER A 60 6.86 12.45 5.68
CA SER A 60 6.88 11.19 6.43
C SER A 60 6.12 10.10 5.67
N ILE A 61 4.94 10.39 5.14
CA ILE A 61 4.15 9.44 4.34
C ILE A 61 4.88 9.03 3.06
N ILE A 62 5.48 9.98 2.33
CA ILE A 62 6.26 9.69 1.12
C ILE A 62 7.47 8.80 1.46
N SER A 63 8.14 9.08 2.57
CA SER A 63 9.26 8.26 3.05
C SER A 63 8.80 6.83 3.35
N GLU A 64 7.69 6.65 4.06
CA GLU A 64 7.11 5.33 4.34
C GLU A 64 6.74 4.59 3.06
N PHE A 65 6.11 5.26 2.09
CA PHE A 65 5.76 4.65 0.82
C PHE A 65 7.00 4.16 0.05
N ASN A 66 8.09 4.93 0.08
CA ASN A 66 9.37 4.51 -0.51
C ASN A 66 9.99 3.31 0.21
N ILE A 67 9.76 3.15 1.51
CA ILE A 67 10.20 1.95 2.25
C ILE A 67 9.36 0.74 1.82
N VAL A 68 8.04 0.89 1.74
CA VAL A 68 7.10 -0.15 1.31
C VAL A 68 7.43 -0.65 -0.11
N ALA A 69 7.67 0.27 -1.03
CA ALA A 69 8.06 -0.04 -2.41
C ALA A 69 9.39 -0.81 -2.49
N ARG A 70 10.31 -0.58 -1.54
CA ARG A 70 11.60 -1.30 -1.45
C ARG A 70 11.47 -2.67 -0.81
N HIS A 71 10.60 -2.83 0.20
CA HIS A 71 10.41 -4.10 0.91
C HIS A 71 9.80 -5.19 0.02
N LYS A 72 8.97 -4.80 -0.97
CA LYS A 72 8.37 -5.71 -1.97
C LYS A 72 7.68 -6.92 -1.34
N ILE A 73 6.61 -6.67 -0.61
CA ILE A 73 5.76 -7.72 -0.03
C ILE A 73 5.12 -8.53 -1.18
N PRO A 74 5.38 -9.85 -1.31
CA PRO A 74 4.95 -10.62 -2.47
C PRO A 74 3.43 -10.67 -2.61
N GLY A 75 2.88 -10.41 -3.80
CA GLY A 75 1.42 -10.48 -4.01
C GLY A 75 0.63 -9.34 -3.36
N LEU A 76 1.28 -8.36 -2.74
CA LEU A 76 0.64 -7.14 -2.29
C LEU A 76 0.93 -6.01 -3.28
N TYR A 77 -0.12 -5.32 -3.70
CA TYR A 77 -0.05 -4.09 -4.49
C TYR A 77 -0.69 -2.98 -3.68
N THR A 78 -0.02 -1.82 -3.58
CA THR A 78 -0.54 -0.69 -2.82
C THR A 78 -0.21 0.63 -3.50
N ALA A 79 -1.13 1.59 -3.37
CA ALA A 79 -0.98 2.96 -3.85
C ALA A 79 -1.69 3.94 -2.91
N PRO A 80 -1.11 5.11 -2.61
CA PRO A 80 -1.81 6.17 -1.89
C PRO A 80 -2.95 6.75 -2.74
N SER A 81 -4.04 7.16 -2.10
CA SER A 81 -5.17 7.86 -2.74
C SER A 81 -4.69 9.14 -3.43
N ALA A 82 -5.34 9.50 -4.54
CA ALA A 82 -5.11 10.76 -5.23
C ALA A 82 -5.65 11.95 -4.42
N ALA A 83 -6.72 11.74 -3.64
CA ALA A 83 -7.35 12.75 -2.81
C ALA A 83 -6.61 12.97 -1.47
N SER A 84 -6.12 11.91 -0.82
CA SER A 84 -5.46 12.01 0.49
C SER A 84 -4.27 11.06 0.61
N PRO A 85 -3.08 11.54 1.02
CA PRO A 85 -1.93 10.67 1.26
C PRO A 85 -2.11 9.76 2.49
N LEU A 86 -3.11 10.04 3.33
CA LEU A 86 -3.41 9.27 4.54
C LEU A 86 -4.27 8.04 4.29
N GLU A 87 -4.74 7.84 3.06
CA GLU A 87 -5.53 6.69 2.68
C GLU A 87 -4.78 5.93 1.58
N TRP A 88 -4.49 4.66 1.82
CA TRP A 88 -3.79 3.82 0.85
C TRP A 88 -4.68 2.66 0.42
N TYR A 89 -4.87 2.53 -0.88
CA TYR A 89 -5.56 1.39 -1.47
C TYR A 89 -4.59 0.24 -1.65
N ALA A 90 -5.05 -0.97 -1.36
CA ALA A 90 -4.27 -2.16 -1.54
C ALA A 90 -5.07 -3.35 -2.04
N VAL A 91 -4.39 -4.23 -2.75
CA VAL A 91 -4.91 -5.51 -3.24
C VAL A 91 -3.91 -6.58 -2.89
N LEU A 92 -4.37 -7.63 -2.21
CA LEU A 92 -3.58 -8.76 -1.76
C LEU A 92 -4.01 -10.03 -2.48
N PHE A 93 -3.04 -10.64 -3.15
CA PHE A 93 -3.15 -11.94 -3.83
C PHE A 93 -2.52 -13.00 -2.95
N ILE A 94 -3.34 -13.92 -2.44
CA ILE A 94 -2.87 -15.03 -1.63
C ILE A 94 -2.47 -16.19 -2.54
N ARG A 95 -1.28 -16.77 -2.32
CA ARG A 95 -0.68 -17.77 -3.21
C ARG A 95 -0.62 -19.18 -2.63
N SER A 96 -0.84 -19.35 -1.34
CA SER A 96 -0.84 -20.65 -0.69
C SER A 96 -1.64 -20.61 0.61
N GLY A 97 -1.90 -21.78 1.19
CA GLY A 97 -2.67 -21.91 2.42
C GLY A 97 -4.17 -21.99 2.16
N PRO A 98 -5.01 -21.92 3.21
CA PRO A 98 -6.45 -22.11 3.08
C PRO A 98 -7.14 -21.04 2.22
N TYR A 99 -6.52 -19.86 2.08
CA TYR A 99 -7.01 -18.74 1.27
C TYR A 99 -6.39 -18.70 -0.13
N GLU A 100 -5.79 -19.79 -0.63
CA GLU A 100 -5.11 -19.80 -1.92
C GLU A 100 -6.00 -19.30 -3.08
N GLY A 101 -5.47 -18.35 -3.85
CA GLY A 101 -6.16 -17.73 -4.96
C GLY A 101 -7.15 -16.63 -4.54
N ALA A 102 -7.26 -16.30 -3.26
CA ALA A 102 -8.04 -15.15 -2.81
C ALA A 102 -7.44 -13.83 -3.32
N ILE A 103 -8.33 -12.88 -3.61
CA ILE A 103 -7.98 -11.53 -4.04
C ILE A 103 -8.70 -10.53 -3.14
N PHE A 104 -8.02 -10.12 -2.07
CA PHE A 104 -8.61 -9.26 -1.06
C PHE A 104 -8.24 -7.80 -1.30
N ARG A 105 -9.26 -6.95 -1.40
CA ARG A 105 -9.10 -5.49 -1.42
C ARG A 105 -9.23 -4.96 -0.02
N PHE A 106 -8.35 -4.04 0.33
CA PHE A 106 -8.43 -3.34 1.60
C PHE A 106 -7.89 -1.92 1.47
N THR A 107 -8.27 -1.09 2.44
CA THR A 107 -7.79 0.28 2.57
C THR A 107 -7.04 0.40 3.90
N MET A 108 -5.84 0.96 3.85
CA MET A 108 -5.10 1.38 5.04
C MET A 108 -5.41 2.85 5.32
N LEU A 109 -5.90 3.15 6.52
CA LEU A 109 -6.14 4.51 6.99
C LEU A 109 -5.06 4.90 7.98
N ILE A 110 -4.34 5.96 7.64
CA ILE A 110 -3.23 6.48 8.40
C ILE A 110 -3.73 7.69 9.21
N PRO A 111 -3.51 7.75 10.52
CA PRO A 111 -3.98 8.85 11.35
C PRO A 111 -3.34 10.19 10.95
N GLU A 112 -4.07 11.29 11.07
CA GLU A 112 -3.52 12.65 10.85
C GLU A 112 -2.40 13.01 11.83
N THR A 113 -2.34 12.32 12.97
CA THR A 113 -1.30 12.45 13.99
C THR A 113 -0.06 11.60 13.70
N PHE A 114 0.00 10.92 12.53
CA PHE A 114 1.17 10.16 12.12
C PHE A 114 2.42 11.06 12.02
N PRO A 115 3.60 10.62 12.48
CA PRO A 115 3.91 9.28 13.00
C PRO A 115 3.72 9.11 14.52
N ASP A 116 3.24 10.13 15.24
CA ASP A 116 3.55 10.32 16.66
C ASP A 116 2.79 9.46 17.68
N SER A 117 1.73 8.71 17.34
CA SER A 117 1.11 7.87 18.40
C SER A 117 0.12 6.79 17.99
N THR A 118 -0.59 6.92 16.87
CA THR A 118 -1.74 6.06 16.62
C THR A 118 -1.42 5.02 15.55
N THR A 119 -1.79 3.77 15.82
CA THR A 119 -1.69 2.68 14.84
C THR A 119 -2.57 2.98 13.63
N PRO A 120 -2.11 2.74 12.40
CA PRO A 120 -2.99 2.77 11.23
C PRO A 120 -4.08 1.71 11.36
N LYS A 121 -5.17 1.91 10.63
CA LYS A 121 -6.24 0.92 10.48
C LYS A 121 -6.13 0.23 9.13
N VAL A 122 -6.53 -1.02 9.05
CA VAL A 122 -6.69 -1.75 7.79
C VAL A 122 -8.11 -2.27 7.73
N ILE A 123 -8.84 -1.89 6.69
CA ILE A 123 -10.26 -2.21 6.51
C ILE A 123 -10.41 -2.99 5.21
N PHE A 124 -10.84 -4.23 5.32
CA PHE A 124 -11.14 -5.09 4.18
C PHE A 124 -12.46 -4.68 3.53
N GLN A 125 -12.41 -4.46 2.23
CA GLN A 125 -13.59 -4.18 1.40
C GLN A 125 -14.19 -5.47 0.84
N SER A 126 -13.36 -6.50 0.66
CA SER A 126 -13.79 -7.84 0.29
C SER A 126 -14.35 -8.57 1.51
N ASP A 127 -15.43 -9.33 1.31
CA ASP A 127 -15.95 -10.24 2.34
C ASP A 127 -14.88 -11.28 2.69
N THR A 128 -14.45 -11.27 3.95
CA THR A 128 -13.29 -12.02 4.43
C THR A 128 -13.63 -12.71 5.74
N PHE A 129 -13.65 -14.04 5.75
CA PHE A 129 -13.90 -14.81 6.94
C PHE A 129 -12.60 -15.23 7.61
N HIS A 130 -12.11 -14.47 8.60
CA HIS A 130 -10.82 -14.74 9.27
C HIS A 130 -10.87 -14.40 10.77
N PRO A 131 -10.18 -15.12 11.69
CA PRO A 131 -10.21 -14.85 13.14
C PRO A 131 -9.81 -13.42 13.55
N GLN A 132 -8.81 -12.86 12.87
CA GLN A 132 -8.28 -11.51 13.16
C GLN A 132 -8.99 -10.36 12.42
N ILE A 133 -10.00 -10.65 11.59
CA ILE A 133 -10.73 -9.64 10.83
C ILE A 133 -12.16 -9.58 11.35
N ASP A 134 -12.60 -8.40 11.76
CA ASP A 134 -13.95 -8.20 12.25
C ASP A 134 -14.98 -8.44 11.13
N LYS A 135 -16.03 -9.19 11.44
CA LYS A 135 -17.02 -9.65 10.46
C LYS A 135 -17.88 -8.52 9.89
N ASP A 136 -18.20 -7.52 10.72
CA ASP A 136 -19.15 -6.48 10.37
C ASP A 136 -18.46 -5.25 9.77
N SER A 137 -17.33 -4.84 10.36
CA SER A 137 -16.56 -3.68 9.92
C SER A 137 -15.48 -4.00 8.89
N GLY A 138 -15.02 -5.25 8.82
CA GLY A 138 -13.85 -5.62 8.03
C GLY A 138 -12.52 -5.09 8.60
N GLU A 139 -12.52 -4.51 9.80
CA GLU A 139 -11.31 -3.97 10.43
C GLU A 139 -10.40 -5.12 10.92
N LEU A 140 -9.13 -5.07 10.52
CA LEU A 140 -8.09 -5.98 11.00
C LEU A 140 -7.68 -5.61 12.43
N ASN A 141 -7.54 -6.61 13.30
CA ASN A 141 -7.02 -6.42 14.65
C ASN A 141 -5.50 -6.16 14.66
N ILE A 142 -5.08 -4.95 14.27
CA ILE A 142 -3.68 -4.54 14.24
C ILE A 142 -3.08 -4.45 15.65
N ARG A 143 -3.90 -4.19 16.66
CA ARG A 143 -3.46 -4.02 18.06
C ARG A 143 -2.88 -5.29 18.66
N GLU A 144 -3.26 -6.46 18.15
CA GLU A 144 -2.66 -7.72 18.58
C GLU A 144 -1.14 -7.76 18.27
N LYS A 145 -0.76 -7.33 17.08
CA LYS A 145 0.67 -7.27 16.68
C LYS A 145 1.37 -6.01 17.14
N PHE A 146 0.64 -4.89 17.20
CA PHE A 146 1.15 -3.58 17.57
C PHE A 146 0.33 -2.96 18.73
N PRO A 147 0.48 -3.46 19.97
CA PRO A 147 -0.25 -2.92 21.12
C PRO A 147 0.07 -1.45 21.39
N GLU A 148 1.32 -1.05 21.15
CA GLU A 148 1.80 0.32 21.26
C GLU A 148 2.49 0.75 19.97
N TRP A 149 2.08 1.88 19.40
CA TRP A 149 2.69 2.42 18.19
C TRP A 149 3.89 3.29 18.54
N ARG A 150 5.08 2.90 18.08
CA ARG A 150 6.33 3.65 18.29
C ARG A 150 6.94 4.05 16.95
N LYS A 151 6.96 5.36 16.66
CA LYS A 151 7.47 5.90 15.40
C LYS A 151 8.91 5.53 15.03
N ASP A 152 9.74 5.26 16.03
CA ASP A 152 11.16 4.96 15.83
C ASP A 152 11.40 3.50 15.40
N LEU A 153 10.38 2.64 15.55
CA LEU A 153 10.49 1.19 15.36
C LEU A 153 9.43 0.63 14.42
N ASN A 154 8.25 1.26 14.42
CA ASN A 154 7.10 0.80 13.67
C ASN A 154 6.96 1.57 12.36
N HIS A 155 6.74 0.83 11.29
CA HIS A 155 6.58 1.37 9.94
C HIS A 155 5.31 0.82 9.28
N LEU A 156 4.77 1.54 8.30
CA LEU A 156 3.57 1.13 7.58
C LEU A 156 3.78 -0.19 6.82
N TRP A 157 5.00 -0.46 6.36
CA TRP A 157 5.31 -1.74 5.70
C TRP A 157 5.12 -2.94 6.62
N GLN A 158 5.37 -2.81 7.93
CA GLN A 158 5.18 -3.92 8.89
C GLN A 158 3.70 -4.22 9.09
N VAL A 159 2.84 -3.21 8.99
CA VAL A 159 1.38 -3.40 9.07
C VAL A 159 0.89 -4.12 7.82
N LEU A 160 1.40 -3.76 6.65
CA LEU A 160 1.11 -4.46 5.40
C LEU A 160 1.63 -5.90 5.41
N ASP A 161 2.84 -6.12 5.95
CA ASP A 161 3.45 -7.44 6.10
C ASP A 161 2.62 -8.31 7.07
N TYR A 162 2.20 -7.73 8.20
CA TYR A 162 1.30 -8.39 9.15
C TYR A 162 -0.04 -8.76 8.49
N THR A 163 -0.66 -7.82 7.77
CA THR A 163 -1.91 -8.02 7.02
C THR A 163 -1.80 -9.19 6.05
N GLN A 164 -0.64 -9.39 5.43
CA GLN A 164 -0.40 -10.57 4.61
C GLN A 164 -0.22 -11.83 5.47
N SER A 165 0.61 -11.74 6.50
CA SER A 165 1.05 -12.89 7.31
C SER A 165 -0.11 -13.64 7.96
N ILE A 166 -1.18 -12.94 8.34
CA ILE A 166 -2.35 -13.55 8.99
C ILE A 166 -3.01 -14.63 8.12
N PHE A 167 -2.94 -14.53 6.79
CA PHE A 167 -3.52 -15.53 5.89
C PHE A 167 -2.64 -16.77 5.70
N TYR A 168 -1.35 -16.68 6.05
CA TYR A 168 -0.41 -17.80 6.01
C TYR A 168 -0.25 -18.47 7.37
N ASN A 169 -0.34 -17.68 8.46
CA ASN A 169 -0.28 -18.16 9.83
C ASN A 169 -1.56 -17.75 10.58
N ILE A 170 -2.50 -18.69 10.70
CA ILE A 170 -3.79 -18.46 11.34
C ILE A 170 -3.60 -18.41 12.85
N GLU A 171 -3.73 -17.22 13.44
CA GLU A 171 -3.64 -17.00 14.88
C GLU A 171 -5.03 -16.78 15.48
N THR A 172 -5.38 -17.54 16.51
CA THR A 172 -6.67 -17.46 17.22
C THR A 172 -6.61 -16.65 18.52
N LYS A 173 -5.41 -16.23 18.95
CA LYS A 173 -5.23 -15.42 20.16
C LYS A 173 -5.84 -14.04 19.97
N ASN A 174 -6.59 -13.60 20.98
CA ASN A 174 -7.31 -12.31 20.99
C ASN A 174 -8.07 -12.02 19.68
N ALA A 175 -8.59 -13.08 19.05
CA ALA A 175 -9.32 -12.98 17.80
C ALA A 175 -10.58 -12.14 17.99
N VAL A 176 -10.85 -11.28 17.01
CA VAL A 176 -12.05 -10.43 16.98
C VAL A 176 -13.25 -11.21 16.45
N ASN A 177 -13.04 -12.14 15.53
CA ASN A 177 -14.08 -12.97 14.96
C ASN A 177 -14.15 -14.32 15.67
N LEU A 178 -14.97 -14.36 16.72
CA LEU A 178 -15.19 -15.56 17.53
C LEU A 178 -15.86 -16.69 16.74
N GLU A 179 -16.70 -16.38 15.74
CA GLU A 179 -17.31 -17.40 14.87
C GLU A 179 -16.23 -18.17 14.11
N SER A 180 -15.27 -17.45 13.53
CA SER A 180 -14.14 -18.06 12.81
C SER A 180 -13.24 -18.86 13.74
N THR A 181 -12.92 -18.35 14.92
CA THR A 181 -12.11 -19.07 15.92
C THR A 181 -12.78 -20.35 16.39
N ASN A 182 -14.06 -20.29 16.76
CA ASN A 182 -14.79 -21.45 17.23
C ASN A 182 -14.87 -22.52 16.13
N LEU A 183 -15.20 -22.14 14.89
CA LEU A 183 -15.23 -23.09 13.78
C LEU A 183 -13.85 -23.68 13.49
N PHE A 184 -12.78 -22.90 13.59
CA PHE A 184 -11.42 -23.41 13.42
C PHE A 184 -11.06 -24.50 14.46
N GLU A 185 -11.56 -24.38 15.69
CA GLU A 185 -11.32 -25.34 16.78
C GLU A 185 -12.27 -26.54 16.76
N THR A 186 -13.56 -26.34 16.42
CA THR A 186 -14.58 -27.40 16.50
C THR A 186 -14.78 -28.15 15.18
N ASP A 187 -14.80 -27.43 14.05
CA ASP A 187 -15.15 -27.97 12.73
C ASP A 187 -14.37 -27.28 11.61
N LEU A 188 -13.18 -27.81 11.40
CA LEU A 188 -12.22 -27.33 10.42
C LEU A 188 -12.72 -27.48 8.96
N GLU A 189 -13.65 -28.42 8.69
CA GLU A 189 -14.19 -28.61 7.34
C GLU A 189 -15.22 -27.52 7.00
N THR A 190 -16.12 -27.20 7.93
CA THR A 190 -17.03 -26.06 7.76
C THR A 190 -16.27 -24.73 7.70
N TRP A 191 -15.19 -24.60 8.48
CA TRP A 191 -14.32 -23.43 8.42
C TRP A 191 -13.67 -23.24 7.03
N LYS A 192 -13.09 -24.30 6.45
CA LYS A 192 -12.56 -24.28 5.08
C LYS A 192 -13.64 -23.98 4.04
N LEU A 193 -14.83 -24.54 4.20
CA LEU A 193 -15.95 -24.30 3.27
C LEU A 193 -16.33 -22.82 3.23
N ARG A 194 -16.41 -22.15 4.40
CA ARG A 194 -16.65 -20.71 4.50
C ARG A 194 -15.55 -19.90 3.80
N ILE A 195 -14.29 -20.30 3.97
CA ILE A 195 -13.16 -19.64 3.29
C ILE A 195 -13.25 -19.82 1.78
N SER A 196 -13.53 -21.03 1.29
CA SER A 196 -13.70 -21.29 -0.14
C SER A 196 -14.77 -20.38 -0.75
N ALA A 197 -15.91 -20.22 -0.07
CA ALA A 197 -16.96 -19.32 -0.51
C ALA A 197 -16.46 -17.85 -0.59
N CYS A 198 -15.69 -17.38 0.40
CA CYS A 198 -15.09 -16.05 0.37
C CYS A 198 -14.10 -15.89 -0.80
N VAL A 199 -13.26 -16.91 -1.05
CA VAL A 199 -12.30 -16.95 -2.16
C VAL A 199 -13.04 -16.82 -3.49
N ASP A 200 -14.10 -17.60 -3.70
CA ASP A 200 -14.86 -17.58 -4.95
C ASP A 200 -15.54 -16.23 -5.20
N VAL A 201 -16.13 -15.64 -4.16
CA VAL A 201 -16.70 -14.28 -4.22
C VAL A 201 -15.62 -13.25 -4.55
N SER A 202 -14.43 -13.36 -3.94
CA SER A 202 -13.32 -12.43 -4.18
C SER A 202 -12.84 -12.46 -5.64
N LYS A 203 -12.79 -13.67 -6.24
CA LYS A 203 -12.43 -13.87 -7.65
C LYS A 203 -13.49 -13.32 -8.59
N ALA A 204 -14.78 -13.54 -8.29
CA ALA A 204 -15.88 -13.05 -9.09
C ALA A 204 -15.91 -11.52 -9.16
N LYS A 205 -15.61 -10.85 -8.04
CA LYS A 205 -15.64 -9.39 -7.90
C LYS A 205 -14.34 -8.68 -8.31
N ILE A 206 -13.37 -9.38 -8.90
CA ILE A 206 -12.08 -8.78 -9.26
C ILE A 206 -12.23 -7.66 -10.32
N PHE A 207 -13.19 -7.77 -11.23
CA PHE A 207 -13.39 -6.79 -12.30
C PHE A 207 -14.46 -5.74 -11.97
N ASP A 208 -15.07 -5.84 -10.79
CA ASP A 208 -16.05 -4.85 -10.35
C ASP A 208 -15.36 -3.49 -10.17
N PRO A 209 -16.06 -2.38 -10.52
CA PRO A 209 -15.53 -1.07 -10.27
C PRO A 209 -15.31 -0.89 -8.76
N PRO A 210 -14.23 -0.20 -8.36
CA PRO A 210 -13.98 0.05 -6.95
C PRO A 210 -15.12 0.89 -6.35
N PRO A 211 -15.41 0.71 -5.06
CA PRO A 211 -16.48 1.44 -4.38
C PRO A 211 -16.21 2.94 -4.28
N VAL A 212 -14.94 3.36 -4.40
CA VAL A 212 -14.50 4.75 -4.30
C VAL A 212 -14.07 5.25 -5.67
N ASP A 213 -14.55 6.44 -6.04
CA ASP A 213 -14.15 7.15 -7.26
C ASP A 213 -12.83 7.92 -7.02
N ASP A 214 -11.74 7.17 -6.90
CA ASP A 214 -10.38 7.71 -6.82
C ASP A 214 -9.52 7.19 -7.99
N SER A 215 -8.74 8.09 -8.60
CA SER A 215 -7.89 7.79 -9.75
C SER A 215 -6.79 6.77 -9.44
N ASN A 216 -6.33 6.71 -8.19
CA ASN A 216 -5.28 5.81 -7.74
C ASN A 216 -5.84 4.49 -7.18
N CYS A 217 -7.16 4.29 -7.21
CA CYS A 217 -7.74 3.02 -6.84
C CYS A 217 -7.34 1.93 -7.85
N LEU A 218 -6.92 0.77 -7.34
CA LEU A 218 -6.41 -0.33 -8.16
C LEU A 218 -7.56 -1.05 -8.88
N LYS A 219 -7.64 -0.87 -10.20
CA LYS A 219 -8.64 -1.45 -11.09
C LYS A 219 -8.02 -2.57 -11.92
N PHE A 220 -8.75 -3.68 -12.09
CA PHE A 220 -8.35 -4.77 -12.96
C PHE A 220 -9.32 -4.88 -14.12
N SER A 221 -8.80 -5.28 -15.28
CA SER A 221 -9.60 -5.58 -16.47
C SER A 221 -9.26 -6.97 -16.99
N PRO A 222 -10.21 -7.66 -17.63
CA PRO A 222 -9.92 -8.91 -18.33
C PRO A 222 -8.78 -8.73 -19.34
N TYR A 223 -8.05 -9.80 -19.59
CA TYR A 223 -6.94 -9.74 -20.53
C TYR A 223 -7.44 -9.44 -21.95
N SER A 224 -6.92 -8.35 -22.56
CA SER A 224 -7.02 -8.05 -23.98
C SER A 224 -5.63 -8.07 -24.63
N GLU A 225 -5.49 -8.75 -25.76
CA GLU A 225 -4.23 -8.83 -26.53
C GLU A 225 -3.82 -7.45 -27.05
N GLU A 226 -4.77 -6.60 -27.41
CA GLU A 226 -4.50 -5.26 -27.97
C GLU A 226 -3.85 -4.33 -26.94
N VAL A 227 -4.33 -4.38 -25.69
CA VAL A 227 -3.86 -3.50 -24.61
C VAL A 227 -2.65 -4.11 -23.90
N HIS A 228 -2.68 -5.42 -23.63
CA HIS A 228 -1.71 -6.07 -22.76
C HIS A 228 -0.63 -6.86 -23.51
N GLY A 229 -0.82 -7.16 -24.81
CA GLY A 229 0.05 -8.04 -25.58
C GLY A 229 1.49 -7.54 -25.65
N THR A 230 1.70 -6.24 -25.86
CA THR A 230 3.04 -5.62 -25.89
C THR A 230 3.75 -5.79 -24.55
N THR A 231 3.09 -5.41 -23.44
CA THR A 231 3.63 -5.54 -22.09
C THR A 231 3.93 -7.00 -21.73
N LYS A 232 3.02 -7.92 -22.08
CA LYS A 232 3.22 -9.36 -21.89
C LYS A 232 4.48 -9.85 -22.62
N LYS A 233 4.66 -9.48 -23.90
CA LYS A 233 5.86 -9.81 -24.68
C LYS A 233 7.13 -9.24 -24.04
N THR A 234 7.11 -8.00 -23.54
CA THR A 234 8.25 -7.39 -22.86
C THR A 234 8.61 -8.12 -21.57
N ILE A 235 7.62 -8.48 -20.74
CA ILE A 235 7.85 -9.25 -19.50
C ILE A 235 8.40 -10.64 -19.81
N SER A 236 7.84 -11.31 -20.83
CA SER A 236 8.32 -12.62 -21.27
C SER A 236 9.72 -12.58 -21.88
N ALA A 237 10.08 -11.51 -22.60
CA ALA A 237 11.42 -11.33 -23.18
C ALA A 237 12.47 -10.91 -22.14
N GLY A 238 12.09 -10.19 -21.09
CA GLY A 238 12.98 -9.83 -19.98
C GLY A 238 13.39 -11.00 -19.06
N LEU A 239 12.82 -12.19 -19.30
CA LEU A 239 13.19 -13.45 -18.67
C LEU A 239 14.35 -14.17 -19.40
N GLU A 240 14.83 -13.63 -20.53
CA GLU A 240 16.06 -14.13 -21.15
C GLU A 240 17.23 -14.01 -20.16
N PRO A 241 18.04 -15.06 -19.97
CA PRO A 241 19.12 -15.04 -19.00
C PRO A 241 20.07 -13.89 -19.31
N ARG A 242 20.17 -12.92 -18.40
CA ARG A 242 21.33 -12.02 -18.39
C ARG A 242 22.56 -12.93 -18.31
N GLU A 243 23.36 -12.97 -19.37
CA GLU A 243 24.68 -13.62 -19.37
C GLU A 243 25.55 -12.94 -18.31
N SER A 244 25.44 -13.41 -17.05
CA SER A 244 26.45 -13.18 -16.05
C SER A 244 27.65 -14.03 -16.43
N SER A 245 28.80 -13.41 -16.61
CA SER A 245 30.11 -14.01 -16.90
C SER A 245 30.68 -14.87 -15.75
N MET A 246 29.82 -15.54 -14.98
CA MET A 246 30.19 -16.52 -13.97
C MET A 246 29.53 -17.85 -14.29
N LYS A 247 30.34 -18.91 -14.28
CA LYS A 247 30.02 -20.29 -14.68
C LYS A 247 28.61 -20.72 -14.20
N PRO A 248 27.82 -21.40 -15.05
CA PRO A 248 26.43 -21.69 -14.73
C PRO A 248 26.34 -22.79 -13.66
N ALA A 249 26.03 -22.39 -12.43
CA ALA A 249 25.32 -23.30 -11.54
C ALA A 249 23.93 -23.51 -12.16
N GLN A 250 23.59 -24.77 -12.48
CA GLN A 250 22.33 -25.17 -13.10
C GLN A 250 21.14 -24.58 -12.33
N LYS A 251 20.59 -23.47 -12.84
CA LYS A 251 19.30 -22.95 -12.39
C LYS A 251 18.23 -23.77 -13.07
N ILE A 252 17.62 -24.68 -12.31
CA ILE A 252 16.49 -25.49 -12.77
C ILE A 252 15.28 -24.56 -12.84
N SER A 253 15.01 -23.98 -14.01
CA SER A 253 13.72 -23.36 -14.29
C SER A 253 12.71 -24.47 -14.52
N TRP A 254 11.65 -24.51 -13.72
CA TRP A 254 10.53 -25.44 -13.90
C TRP A 254 9.58 -25.01 -15.02
N VAL A 255 9.88 -23.93 -15.74
CA VAL A 255 9.08 -23.41 -16.87
C VAL A 255 10.03 -23.12 -18.03
N GLN A 256 9.71 -23.63 -19.22
CA GLN A 256 10.48 -23.36 -20.43
C GLN A 256 10.32 -21.89 -20.84
N PRO A 257 11.37 -21.25 -21.38
CA PRO A 257 11.24 -19.94 -22.01
C PRO A 257 10.09 -19.95 -23.03
N GLY A 258 9.14 -19.02 -22.88
CA GLY A 258 7.96 -18.93 -23.74
C GLY A 258 6.77 -19.84 -23.38
N SER A 259 6.89 -20.71 -22.37
CA SER A 259 5.78 -21.53 -21.87
C SER A 259 5.04 -20.84 -20.71
N LEU A 260 3.72 -21.02 -20.67
CA LEU A 260 2.88 -20.64 -19.52
C LEU A 260 2.51 -21.84 -18.64
N GLN A 261 2.98 -23.05 -18.99
CA GLN A 261 2.72 -24.26 -18.21
C GLN A 261 3.81 -24.52 -17.17
N PRO A 262 3.46 -24.64 -15.87
CA PRO A 262 4.36 -25.17 -14.85
C PRO A 262 4.83 -26.58 -15.22
N LEU A 263 6.11 -26.88 -15.00
CA LEU A 263 6.76 -28.18 -15.26
C LEU A 263 6.84 -28.57 -16.76
N SER A 264 6.81 -27.61 -17.67
CA SER A 264 6.98 -27.89 -19.10
C SER A 264 8.35 -28.55 -19.35
N ARG A 265 8.34 -29.78 -19.87
CA ARG A 265 9.54 -30.54 -20.23
C ARG A 265 10.00 -30.14 -21.63
N PRO A 266 11.32 -30.10 -21.90
CA PRO A 266 11.80 -30.01 -23.27
C PRO A 266 11.33 -31.25 -24.03
N ASN A 267 10.87 -31.06 -25.27
CA ASN A 267 10.62 -32.18 -26.16
C ASN A 267 11.98 -32.75 -26.59
N SER A 268 12.33 -33.90 -25.99
CA SER A 268 13.52 -34.75 -26.20
C SER A 268 14.83 -34.28 -25.57
#